data_AF-A0A2E9D4P9-F1
#
_entry.id   AF-A0A2E9D4P9-F1
#
_cell.length_a   1.000
_cell.length_b   1.000
_cell.length_c   1.000
_cell.angle_alpha   90.00
_cell.angle_beta   90.00
_cell.angle_gamma   90.00
#
_symmetry.space_group_name_H-M   'P 1'
#
loop_
_entity.id
_entity.type
_entity.pdbx_description
1 polymer ?
#
loop_
_entity_poly.entity_id
_entity_poly.type
_entity_poly.pdbx_seq_one_letter_code
_entity_poly.pdbx_strand_id
1 'polypeptide(L)'
;MRNLIDIRNLIAAVLLLGSGIVLAEPATDLDCIKCVGTAEIDAEAVGEGKLKDDAVTRAKIKDSAIDTSKLKNNAVVSSKIAAQAINTGKIKNGAVTVGKVVSELSNSIDTYCGPGDYVVGKDETGNYVCEAVAADLSYFD
;
A
#
# COMPACT_ATOMS: atom_id res chain seq x y z
N MET A 1 -15.22 -52.16 12.94
CA MET A 1 -16.54 -52.46 12.35
C MET A 1 -16.96 -51.24 11.54
N ARG A 2 -16.58 -51.19 10.26
CA ARG A 2 -17.03 -50.14 9.32
C ARG A 2 -18.52 -50.40 9.14
N ASN A 3 -19.34 -49.56 9.79
CA ASN A 3 -20.75 -49.83 9.97
C ASN A 3 -21.43 -49.97 8.62
N LEU A 4 -22.32 -50.96 8.52
CA LEU A 4 -23.14 -51.29 7.35
C LEU A 4 -23.90 -50.09 6.75
N ILE A 5 -23.96 -48.97 7.46
CA ILE A 5 -24.49 -47.67 7.01
C ILE A 5 -23.62 -47.03 5.91
N ASP A 6 -22.29 -47.09 5.99
CA ASP A 6 -21.40 -46.41 5.04
C ASP A 6 -21.34 -47.12 3.67
N ILE A 7 -21.41 -48.44 3.66
CA ILE A 7 -21.45 -49.25 2.43
C ILE A 7 -22.83 -49.18 1.76
N ARG A 8 -23.91 -49.03 2.54
CA ARG A 8 -25.28 -48.82 2.00
C ARG A 8 -25.39 -47.49 1.23
N ASN A 9 -24.74 -46.43 1.70
CA ASN A 9 -24.71 -45.15 0.99
C ASN A 9 -23.86 -45.20 -0.29
N LEU A 10 -22.77 -45.98 -0.30
CA LEU A 10 -21.92 -46.13 -1.48
C LEU A 10 -22.56 -47.00 -2.59
N ILE A 11 -23.35 -48.02 -2.21
CA ILE A 11 -24.11 -48.86 -3.16
C ILE A 11 -25.35 -48.12 -3.69
N ALA A 12 -25.98 -47.26 -2.88
CA ALA A 12 -27.13 -46.45 -3.30
C ALA A 12 -26.77 -45.46 -4.44
N ALA A 13 -25.53 -44.95 -4.47
CA ALA A 13 -25.07 -44.06 -5.53
C ALA A 13 -24.86 -44.74 -6.91
N VAL A 14 -24.59 -46.05 -6.94
CA VAL A 14 -24.27 -46.79 -8.18
C VAL A 14 -25.51 -47.45 -8.81
N LEU A 15 -26.58 -47.70 -8.04
CA LEU A 15 -27.81 -48.35 -8.52
C LEU A 15 -28.90 -47.39 -9.03
N LEU A 16 -28.69 -46.07 -8.96
CA LEU A 16 -29.65 -45.05 -9.44
C LEU A 16 -29.55 -44.74 -10.95
N LEU A 17 -28.97 -45.64 -11.77
CA LEU A 17 -29.18 -45.62 -13.23
C LEU A 17 -30.55 -46.17 -13.66
N GLY A 18 -31.42 -46.48 -12.70
CA GLY A 18 -32.84 -46.75 -12.90
C GLY A 18 -33.69 -45.54 -12.53
N SER A 19 -34.00 -44.73 -13.54
CA SER A 19 -35.21 -43.89 -13.68
C SER A 19 -35.86 -43.31 -12.41
N GLY A 20 -35.49 -42.08 -12.04
CA GLY A 20 -36.43 -41.15 -11.38
C GLY A 20 -35.97 -40.51 -10.07
N ILE A 21 -35.62 -39.22 -10.15
CA ILE A 21 -35.75 -38.15 -9.15
C ILE A 21 -35.58 -38.53 -7.66
N VAL A 22 -34.50 -38.03 -7.06
CA VAL A 22 -34.45 -37.70 -5.63
C VAL A 22 -34.22 -36.19 -5.50
N LEU A 23 -35.09 -35.58 -4.70
CA LEU A 23 -35.26 -34.16 -4.46
C LEU A 23 -34.14 -33.59 -3.58
N ALA A 24 -33.71 -32.38 -3.94
CA ALA A 24 -33.08 -31.37 -3.10
C ALA A 24 -31.74 -31.73 -2.43
N GLU A 25 -30.68 -31.54 -3.19
CA GLU A 25 -29.67 -30.49 -2.96
C GLU A 25 -29.09 -30.20 -4.35
N PRO A 26 -28.95 -28.93 -4.80
CA PRO A 26 -28.25 -28.72 -6.04
C PRO A 26 -26.80 -29.11 -5.79
N ALA A 27 -26.39 -30.27 -6.31
CA ALA A 27 -24.98 -30.58 -6.47
C ALA A 27 -24.40 -29.56 -7.47
N THR A 28 -24.15 -28.32 -7.03
CA THR A 28 -23.50 -27.30 -7.85
C THR A 28 -21.99 -27.51 -7.91
N ASP A 29 -21.48 -28.73 -7.72
CA ASP A 29 -20.03 -28.94 -7.79
C ASP A 29 -19.59 -30.31 -8.29
N LEU A 30 -20.32 -30.87 -9.27
CA LEU A 30 -19.80 -32.04 -10.00
C LEU A 30 -18.66 -31.67 -10.98
N ASP A 31 -18.50 -30.38 -11.32
CA ASP A 31 -17.40 -29.89 -12.20
C ASP A 31 -16.05 -29.77 -11.49
N CYS A 32 -15.98 -30.18 -10.23
CA CYS A 32 -14.85 -29.94 -9.36
C CYS A 32 -14.39 -31.18 -8.56
N ILE A 33 -14.32 -32.36 -9.19
CA ILE A 33 -13.79 -33.57 -8.52
C ILE A 33 -12.34 -33.41 -7.99
N LYS A 34 -11.62 -32.34 -8.38
CA LYS A 34 -10.26 -32.05 -7.91
C LYS A 34 -10.04 -30.64 -7.38
N CYS A 35 -11.04 -29.75 -7.36
CA CYS A 35 -10.76 -28.41 -6.85
C CYS A 35 -10.90 -28.37 -5.33
N VAL A 36 -10.14 -27.44 -4.79
CA VAL A 36 -10.08 -27.13 -3.38
C VAL A 36 -10.72 -25.75 -3.30
N GLY A 37 -11.95 -25.70 -2.80
CA GLY A 37 -12.67 -24.47 -2.52
C GLY A 37 -12.38 -23.97 -1.11
N THR A 38 -13.17 -23.01 -0.65
CA THR A 38 -13.00 -22.45 0.70
C THR A 38 -13.51 -23.38 1.80
N ALA A 39 -14.31 -24.40 1.47
CA ALA A 39 -14.81 -25.38 2.44
C ALA A 39 -13.77 -26.45 2.78
N GLU A 40 -12.83 -26.70 1.88
CA GLU A 40 -11.77 -27.70 2.00
C GLU A 40 -10.50 -27.15 2.66
N ILE A 41 -10.43 -25.83 2.89
CA ILE A 41 -9.30 -25.15 3.53
C ILE A 41 -9.77 -24.57 4.85
N ASP A 42 -9.37 -25.22 5.95
CA ASP A 42 -9.62 -24.70 7.30
C ASP A 42 -8.99 -23.31 7.48
N ALA A 43 -9.57 -22.53 8.40
CA ALA A 43 -9.01 -21.23 8.79
C ALA A 43 -7.54 -21.41 9.21
N GLU A 44 -6.68 -20.52 8.70
CA GLU A 44 -5.22 -20.52 8.99
C GLU A 44 -4.45 -21.76 8.47
N ALA A 45 -5.07 -22.69 7.74
CA ALA A 45 -4.40 -23.88 7.21
C ALA A 45 -3.21 -23.51 6.30
N VAL A 46 -3.31 -22.40 5.57
CA VAL A 46 -2.23 -21.84 4.73
C VAL A 46 -1.44 -20.78 5.51
N GLY A 47 -0.54 -21.25 6.37
CA GLY A 47 0.45 -20.41 7.06
C GLY A 47 1.76 -20.21 6.28
N GLU A 48 2.72 -19.48 6.87
CA GLU A 48 3.98 -19.09 6.23
C GLU A 48 4.73 -20.27 5.57
N GLY A 49 4.92 -21.38 6.29
CA GLY A 49 5.65 -22.54 5.77
C GLY A 49 4.94 -23.34 4.66
N LYS A 50 3.71 -22.97 4.29
CA LYS A 50 2.93 -23.66 3.24
C LYS A 50 3.04 -22.91 1.91
N LEU A 51 3.51 -21.67 1.95
CA LEU A 51 3.85 -20.89 0.77
C LEU A 51 5.35 -21.04 0.53
N LYS A 52 5.71 -21.59 -0.63
CA LYS A 52 7.10 -21.58 -1.08
C LYS A 52 7.53 -20.14 -1.40
N ASP A 53 8.83 -19.91 -1.43
CA ASP A 53 9.38 -18.66 -1.93
C ASP A 53 8.84 -18.37 -3.34
N ASP A 54 8.51 -17.10 -3.59
CA ASP A 54 7.89 -16.60 -4.83
C ASP A 54 6.54 -17.24 -5.22
N ALA A 55 5.89 -17.98 -4.31
CA ALA A 55 4.57 -18.55 -4.56
C ALA A 55 3.51 -17.48 -4.86
N VAL A 56 3.64 -16.28 -4.29
CA VAL A 56 2.78 -15.13 -4.56
C VAL A 56 3.54 -14.11 -5.41
N THR A 57 3.34 -14.18 -6.73
CA THR A 57 3.92 -13.23 -7.68
C THR A 57 2.99 -12.04 -7.91
N ARG A 58 3.51 -10.97 -8.53
CA ARG A 58 2.71 -9.79 -8.91
C ARG A 58 1.44 -10.15 -9.68
N ALA A 59 1.51 -11.11 -10.60
CA ALA A 59 0.36 -11.54 -11.40
C ALA A 59 -0.75 -12.23 -10.60
N LYS A 60 -0.45 -12.72 -9.39
CA LYS A 60 -1.43 -13.33 -8.47
C LYS A 60 -2.10 -12.31 -7.55
N ILE A 61 -1.59 -11.09 -7.50
CA ILE A 61 -2.12 -9.98 -6.71
C ILE A 61 -2.99 -9.14 -7.65
N LYS A 62 -4.30 -9.11 -7.40
CA LYS A 62 -5.20 -8.25 -8.17
C LYS A 62 -4.91 -6.78 -7.89
N ASP A 63 -5.25 -5.92 -8.85
CA ASP A 63 -5.19 -4.48 -8.66
C ASP A 63 -6.02 -4.07 -7.42
N SER A 64 -5.45 -3.19 -6.60
CA SER A 64 -6.03 -2.72 -5.33
C SER A 64 -6.23 -3.79 -4.25
N ALA A 65 -5.69 -5.00 -4.41
CA ALA A 65 -5.79 -6.04 -3.37
C ALA A 65 -5.05 -5.68 -2.06
N ILE A 66 -4.06 -4.77 -2.14
CA ILE A 66 -3.33 -4.24 -0.98
C ILE A 66 -3.81 -2.81 -0.74
N ASP A 67 -4.73 -2.66 0.22
CA ASP A 67 -5.18 -1.37 0.71
C ASP A 67 -4.38 -0.91 1.95
N THR A 68 -4.69 0.28 2.45
CA THR A 68 -4.02 0.86 3.62
C THR A 68 -4.23 0.07 4.91
N SER A 69 -5.33 -0.69 5.04
CA SER A 69 -5.60 -1.54 6.21
C SER A 69 -4.69 -2.77 6.26
N LYS A 70 -4.17 -3.20 5.10
CA LYS A 70 -3.23 -4.33 4.99
C LYS A 70 -1.77 -3.91 5.21
N LEU A 71 -1.48 -2.61 5.25
CA LEU A 71 -0.15 -2.08 5.49
C LEU A 71 -0.01 -1.66 6.95
N LYS A 72 0.88 -2.34 7.69
CA LYS A 72 1.26 -1.91 9.04
C LYS A 72 2.02 -0.58 8.99
N ASN A 73 2.04 0.13 10.12
CA ASN A 73 2.89 1.31 10.28
C ASN A 73 4.35 0.97 9.96
N ASN A 74 5.01 1.84 9.20
CA ASN A 74 6.39 1.68 8.75
C ASN A 74 6.65 0.47 7.83
N ALA A 75 5.61 -0.16 7.26
CA ALA A 75 5.77 -1.26 6.32
C ALA A 75 6.48 -0.84 5.01
N VAL A 76 6.29 0.41 4.59
CA VAL A 76 6.98 0.99 3.43
C VAL A 76 8.16 1.82 3.92
N VAL A 77 9.36 1.23 3.87
CA VAL A 77 10.61 1.90 4.21
C VAL A 77 11.25 2.54 2.98
N SER A 78 12.19 3.48 3.20
CA SER A 78 12.87 4.22 2.13
C SER A 78 13.46 3.32 1.03
N SER A 79 14.06 2.18 1.41
CA SER A 79 14.65 1.22 0.46
C SER A 79 13.63 0.53 -0.45
N LYS A 80 12.34 0.61 -0.14
CA LYS A 80 11.25 0.07 -0.97
C LYS A 80 10.67 1.10 -1.93
N ILE A 81 11.05 2.38 -1.79
CA ILE A 81 10.60 3.47 -2.65
C ILE A 81 11.68 3.69 -3.70
N ALA A 82 11.36 3.40 -4.96
CA ALA A 82 12.28 3.65 -6.06
C ALA A 82 12.55 5.15 -6.24
N ALA A 83 13.70 5.49 -6.81
CA ALA A 83 14.02 6.86 -7.17
C ALA A 83 12.89 7.44 -8.05
N GLN A 84 12.47 8.67 -7.76
CA GLN A 84 11.40 9.39 -8.47
C GLN A 84 9.99 8.72 -8.40
N ALA A 85 9.80 7.69 -7.59
CA ALA A 85 8.48 7.05 -7.44
C ALA A 85 7.42 8.01 -6.88
N ILE A 86 7.84 8.96 -6.03
CA ILE A 86 7.01 10.03 -5.50
C ILE A 86 7.27 11.29 -6.33
N ASN A 87 6.45 11.52 -7.35
CA ASN A 87 6.47 12.74 -8.15
C ASN A 87 5.45 13.76 -7.63
N THR A 88 5.52 15.01 -8.12
CA THR A 88 4.65 16.11 -7.68
C THR A 88 3.16 15.79 -7.83
N GLY A 89 2.77 15.02 -8.86
CA GLY A 89 1.38 14.59 -9.05
C GLY A 89 0.88 13.57 -8.03
N LYS A 90 1.77 12.90 -7.29
CA LYS A 90 1.42 11.99 -6.17
C LYS A 90 1.35 12.70 -4.83
N ILE A 91 1.80 13.95 -4.76
CA ILE A 91 1.78 14.77 -3.55
C ILE A 91 0.56 15.68 -3.60
N LYS A 92 -0.33 15.55 -2.64
CA LYS A 92 -1.48 16.45 -2.51
C LYS A 92 -1.01 17.87 -2.15
N ASN A 93 -1.69 18.89 -2.69
CA ASN A 93 -1.45 20.28 -2.30
C ASN A 93 -1.53 20.45 -0.78
N GLY A 94 -0.50 21.09 -0.18
CA GLY A 94 -0.38 21.28 1.26
C GLY A 94 0.08 20.05 2.05
N ALA A 95 0.35 18.90 1.41
CA ALA A 95 0.92 17.73 2.11
C ALA A 95 2.33 18.00 2.64
N VAL A 96 3.11 18.80 1.90
CA VAL A 96 4.40 19.35 2.32
C VAL A 96 4.16 20.80 2.77
N THR A 97 4.23 21.04 4.06
CA THR A 97 4.06 22.37 4.66
C THR A 97 5.41 23.00 4.93
N VAL A 98 5.45 24.33 5.07
CA VAL A 98 6.66 25.07 5.45
C VAL A 98 7.30 24.44 6.69
N GLY A 99 6.53 24.13 7.73
CA GLY A 99 7.07 23.49 8.95
C GLY A 99 7.76 22.14 8.72
N LYS A 100 7.33 21.35 7.73
CA LYS A 100 7.98 20.06 7.37
C LYS A 100 9.26 20.23 6.58
N VAL A 101 9.41 21.37 5.89
CA VAL A 101 10.60 21.71 5.09
C VAL A 101 11.62 22.45 5.95
N VAL A 102 11.18 23.40 6.78
CA VAL A 102 12.04 24.23 7.64
C VAL A 102 12.75 23.40 8.71
N SER A 103 12.15 22.31 9.20
CA SER A 103 12.85 21.38 10.11
C SER A 103 14.11 20.76 9.49
N GLU A 104 14.17 20.65 8.16
CA GLU A 104 15.33 20.13 7.42
C GLU A 104 16.18 21.25 6.79
N LEU A 105 15.61 22.45 6.63
CA LEU A 105 16.26 23.63 6.02
C LEU A 105 16.65 24.74 7.01
N SER A 106 16.60 24.49 8.33
CA SER A 106 16.96 25.49 9.36
C SER A 106 18.38 26.05 9.22
N ASN A 107 19.23 25.46 8.38
CA ASN A 107 20.58 25.93 8.09
C ASN A 107 20.71 26.77 6.80
N SER A 108 19.64 26.94 6.01
CA SER A 108 19.69 27.62 4.69
C SER A 108 18.49 28.51 4.39
N ILE A 109 17.61 28.78 5.36
CA ILE A 109 16.68 29.91 5.29
C ILE A 109 17.32 31.05 6.04
N ASP A 110 18.25 31.65 5.32
CA ASP A 110 18.77 32.95 5.59
C ASP A 110 17.61 33.94 5.55
N THR A 111 17.23 34.40 6.75
CA THR A 111 16.29 35.46 7.11
C THR A 111 15.55 36.10 5.93
N TYR A 112 14.24 35.86 5.90
CA TYR A 112 13.32 36.61 5.05
C TYR A 112 13.42 38.10 5.44
N CYS A 113 14.23 38.87 4.72
CA CYS A 113 14.13 40.32 4.76
C CYS A 113 12.69 40.68 4.32
N GLY A 114 12.06 41.61 5.02
CA GLY A 114 10.65 41.93 4.81
C GLY A 114 10.35 42.28 3.35
N PRO A 115 9.08 42.25 2.92
CA PRO A 115 8.73 42.67 1.56
C PRO A 115 9.15 44.14 1.33
N GLY A 116 10.17 44.34 0.48
CA GLY A 116 10.77 45.65 0.20
C GLY A 116 12.23 45.80 0.64
N ASP A 117 12.78 44.80 1.35
CA ASP A 117 14.15 44.79 1.85
C ASP A 117 15.02 43.78 1.07
N TYR A 118 16.32 44.06 0.95
CA TYR A 118 17.31 43.14 0.36
C TYR A 118 18.45 42.85 1.35
N VAL A 119 19.08 41.69 1.19
CA VAL A 119 20.24 41.28 2.00
C VAL A 119 21.48 42.06 1.57
N VAL A 120 22.06 42.83 2.48
CA VAL A 120 23.31 43.58 2.22
C VAL A 120 24.56 42.88 2.74
N GLY A 121 24.41 41.82 3.55
CA GLY A 121 25.52 41.02 4.03
C GLY A 121 25.17 40.15 5.22
N LYS A 122 26.21 39.64 5.88
CA LYS A 122 26.11 38.97 7.18
C LYS A 122 26.74 39.83 8.27
N ASP A 123 26.15 39.84 9.46
CA ASP A 123 26.78 40.42 10.64
C ASP A 123 27.90 39.52 11.18
N GLU A 124 28.60 40.00 12.21
CA GLU A 124 29.67 39.26 12.89
C GLU A 124 29.21 37.96 13.59
N THR A 125 27.90 37.80 13.74
CA THR A 125 27.23 36.60 14.26
C THR A 125 26.80 35.62 13.16
N GLY A 126 26.97 35.99 11.88
CA GLY A 126 26.57 35.19 10.72
C GLY A 126 25.10 35.35 10.32
N ASN A 127 24.35 36.26 10.96
CA ASN A 127 22.96 36.58 10.61
C ASN A 127 22.89 37.55 9.43
N TYR A 128 21.81 37.49 8.67
CA TYR A 128 21.60 38.31 7.50
C TYR A 128 21.19 39.74 7.89
N VAL A 129 21.87 40.72 7.33
CA VAL A 129 21.56 42.15 7.48
C VAL A 129 20.65 42.57 6.33
N CYS A 130 19.50 43.15 6.66
CA CYS A 130 18.50 43.60 5.71
C CYS A 130 18.48 45.14 5.65
N GLU A 131 18.46 45.71 4.44
CA GLU A 131 18.24 47.14 4.22
C GLU A 131 17.04 47.38 3.32
N ALA A 132 16.28 48.43 3.63
CA ALA A 132 15.15 48.88 2.82
C ALA A 132 15.66 49.55 1.54
N VAL A 133 14.91 49.39 0.44
CA VAL A 133 15.13 50.17 -0.78
C VAL A 133 14.75 51.64 -0.50
N ALA A 134 15.66 52.39 0.10
CA ALA A 134 15.72 53.81 -0.17
C ALA A 134 16.27 53.94 -1.59
N ALA A 135 15.55 54.64 -2.46
CA ALA A 135 16.04 55.01 -3.78
C ALA A 135 17.32 55.85 -3.62
N ASP A 136 18.48 55.21 -3.55
CA ASP A 136 19.75 55.89 -3.56
C ASP A 136 20.04 56.36 -5.00
N LEU A 137 19.49 57.53 -5.32
CA LEU A 137 19.72 58.28 -6.56
C LEU A 137 21.12 58.90 -6.61
N SER A 138 22.01 58.67 -5.63
CA SER A 138 23.35 59.27 -5.61
C SER A 138 24.40 58.57 -6.48
N TYR A 139 24.06 57.46 -7.15
CA TYR A 139 25.00 56.70 -8.00
C TYR A 139 24.97 57.08 -9.51
N PHE A 140 24.25 58.14 -9.88
CA PHE A 140 24.27 58.70 -11.23
C PHE A 140 24.67 60.18 -11.18
N ASP A 141 25.94 60.46 -10.89
CA ASP A 141 26.61 61.72 -11.25
C ASP A 141 27.97 61.42 -11.88
#